data_AF-K3W2A5-F1
#
_entry.id   AF-K3W2A5-F1
#
_cell.length_a   1.000
_cell.length_b   1.000
_cell.length_c   1.000
_cell.angle_alpha   90.00
_cell.angle_beta   90.00
_cell.angle_gamma   90.00
#
_symmetry.space_group_name_H-M   'P 1'
#
loop_
_entity.id
_entity.type
_entity.pdbx_description
1 polymer ?
#
loop_
_entity_poly.entity_id
_entity_poly.type
_entity_poly.pdbx_seq_one_letter_code
_entity_poly.pdbx_strand_id
1 'polypeptide(L)'
;MAKDSHRPSVLFESPDKSIIVLDIPTSLEESQVLPSQIPRRRIVSAEPPATPYPTPEPRQHGGGDHSALASPAAQLAELMTAATVSSALEDLSNSYSYSGPFHLDRLIEPQPPPSVSVLPPLLPDKAEPLHGSIEALRDSFHSSAPKFDLVVLDPPWPNRSVRRMKDKYATVSNLTEMHNLLLQIPLPAHLAPDGLVAVWITNKHSIHDFLTSHTGLLATWGLEFVTEWTWLKVAASGEPLYDIESTWRKPWEKLIIAKRIGSKKPEALKPKVVVAVPDVHSRKPNLRDLFQDVLGKECLGLEIFARNLTAGWWSWGNETLRFQQPEHWKDIE
;
A
#
# COMPACT_ATOMS: atom_id res chain seq x y z
N MET A 1 5.18 23.71 27.36
CA MET A 1 5.87 23.13 26.19
C MET A 1 6.01 21.64 26.44
N ALA A 2 5.05 20.85 25.97
CA ALA A 2 5.22 19.40 26.00
C ALA A 2 6.29 19.06 24.97
N LYS A 3 7.35 18.37 25.38
CA LYS A 3 8.22 17.68 24.43
C LYS A 3 7.30 16.77 23.63
N ASP A 4 7.20 16.96 22.32
CA ASP A 4 6.51 16.02 21.44
C ASP A 4 7.28 14.71 21.48
N SER A 5 6.92 13.85 22.44
CA SER A 5 7.35 12.46 22.46
C SER A 5 6.76 11.83 21.20
N HIS A 6 7.63 11.44 20.27
CA HIS A 6 7.26 10.73 19.06
C HIS A 6 6.26 9.62 19.40
N ARG A 7 5.07 9.69 18.79
CA ARG A 7 4.02 8.70 18.93
C ARG A 7 4.16 7.67 17.81
N PRO A 8 4.04 6.37 18.11
CA PRO A 8 4.16 5.34 17.08
C PRO A 8 3.00 5.43 16.07
N SER A 9 3.25 5.04 14.83
CA SER A 9 2.21 4.96 13.79
C SER A 9 1.13 3.93 14.09
N VAL A 10 1.47 2.83 14.77
CA VAL A 10 0.49 1.83 15.22
C VAL A 10 -0.25 2.35 16.46
N LEU A 11 -1.51 2.74 16.26
CA LEU A 11 -2.37 3.32 17.31
C LEU A 11 -3.07 2.25 18.14
N PHE A 12 -3.26 1.07 17.55
CA PHE A 12 -3.82 -0.12 18.20
C PHE A 12 -3.39 -1.38 17.46
N GLU A 13 -3.16 -2.45 18.20
CA GLU A 13 -2.94 -3.80 17.67
C GLU A 13 -3.72 -4.79 18.54
N SER A 14 -4.53 -5.66 17.91
CA SER A 14 -5.24 -6.72 18.63
C SER A 14 -4.25 -7.78 19.17
N PRO A 15 -4.59 -8.54 20.23
CA PRO A 15 -3.67 -9.52 20.82
C PRO A 15 -3.17 -10.59 19.85
N ASP A 16 -3.99 -10.98 18.86
CA ASP A 16 -3.64 -11.92 17.80
C ASP A 16 -3.01 -11.25 16.57
N LYS A 17 -2.87 -9.92 16.59
CA LYS A 17 -2.36 -9.03 15.55
C LYS A 17 -3.14 -9.09 14.24
N SER A 18 -4.40 -9.55 14.26
CA SER A 18 -5.25 -9.60 13.07
C SER A 18 -5.88 -8.25 12.75
N ILE A 19 -5.98 -7.33 13.70
CA ILE A 19 -6.50 -5.97 13.50
C ILE A 19 -5.47 -4.95 13.96
N ILE A 20 -5.18 -3.98 13.08
CA ILE A 20 -4.28 -2.87 13.38
C ILE A 20 -4.99 -1.55 13.06
N VAL A 21 -4.94 -0.59 13.96
CA VAL A 21 -5.26 0.81 13.64
C VAL A 21 -3.94 1.54 13.39
N LEU A 22 -3.79 2.11 12.20
CA LEU A 22 -2.52 2.69 11.73
C LEU A 22 -2.71 4.15 11.31
N ASP A 23 -1.82 5.03 11.76
CA ASP A 23 -1.68 6.38 11.24
C ASP A 23 -0.74 6.41 10.03
N ILE A 24 -1.30 6.66 8.84
CA ILE A 24 -0.54 6.63 7.58
C ILE A 24 0.58 7.69 7.55
N PRO A 25 0.32 8.99 7.83
CA PRO A 25 1.38 10.00 7.84
C PRO A 25 2.56 9.62 8.74
N THR A 26 2.29 9.22 9.99
CA THR A 26 3.35 8.83 10.94
C THR A 26 4.10 7.60 10.44
N SER A 27 3.44 6.61 9.83
CA SER A 27 4.14 5.43 9.26
C SER A 27 5.15 5.81 8.17
N LEU A 28 4.86 6.88 7.41
CA LEU A 28 5.75 7.39 6.37
C LEU A 28 6.86 8.24 6.97
N GLU A 29 6.59 9.03 8.00
CA GLU A 29 7.60 9.77 8.77
C GLU A 29 8.62 8.80 9.41
N GLU A 30 8.15 7.73 10.06
CA GLU A 30 8.96 6.65 10.63
C GLU A 30 9.83 5.94 9.59
N SER A 31 9.30 5.77 8.38
CA SER A 31 10.04 5.15 7.28
C SER A 31 11.21 6.00 6.78
N GLN A 32 11.27 7.31 7.07
CA GLN A 32 12.37 8.19 6.64
C GLN A 32 13.64 8.06 7.49
N VAL A 33 13.62 7.23 8.53
CA VAL A 33 14.78 6.99 9.40
C VAL A 33 15.02 5.50 9.56
N LEU A 34 16.26 5.14 9.92
CA LEU A 34 16.63 3.75 10.19
C LEU A 34 15.90 3.25 11.46
N PRO A 35 15.72 1.92 11.62
CA PRO A 35 15.12 1.36 12.82
C PRO A 35 15.76 1.93 14.09
N SER A 36 14.94 2.24 15.11
CA SER A 36 15.33 2.84 16.40
C SER A 36 15.73 4.33 16.37
N GLN A 37 15.76 4.97 15.20
CA GLN A 37 15.89 6.43 15.12
C GLN A 37 14.52 7.10 15.23
N ILE A 38 14.51 8.36 15.67
CA ILE A 38 13.29 9.17 15.78
C ILE A 38 13.21 10.10 14.57
N PRO A 39 12.09 10.14 13.84
CA PRO A 39 11.86 11.09 12.76
C PRO A 39 12.04 12.54 13.24
N ARG A 40 12.74 13.34 12.45
CA ARG A 40 12.92 14.79 12.70
C ARG A 40 12.06 15.66 11.80
N ARG A 41 11.22 15.04 10.98
CA ARG A 41 10.37 15.73 10.00
C ARG A 41 8.96 15.18 10.07
N ARG A 42 8.00 16.08 9.90
CA ARG A 42 6.61 15.74 9.66
C ARG A 42 6.28 15.82 8.19
N ILE A 43 5.40 14.94 7.73
CA ILE A 43 4.93 14.95 6.35
C ILE A 43 3.72 15.88 6.21
N VAL A 44 3.74 16.72 5.18
CA VAL A 44 2.58 17.52 4.79
C VAL A 44 1.52 16.58 4.22
N SER A 45 0.35 16.59 4.86
CA SER A 45 -0.74 15.63 4.66
C SER A 45 -2.02 16.32 4.18
N ALA A 46 -2.94 15.55 3.62
CA ALA A 46 -4.29 16.01 3.34
C ALA A 46 -5.12 16.09 4.62
N GLU A 47 -6.14 16.95 4.61
CA GLU A 47 -7.17 16.95 5.66
C GLU A 47 -7.84 15.56 5.76
N PRO A 48 -7.96 14.99 6.97
CA PRO A 48 -8.60 13.69 7.14
C PRO A 48 -10.10 13.83 6.80
N PRO A 49 -10.70 12.90 6.04
CA PRO A 49 -12.13 12.96 5.75
C PRO A 49 -12.92 12.89 7.06
N ALA A 50 -13.65 13.95 7.41
CA ALA A 50 -14.37 14.03 8.68
C ALA A 50 -15.54 13.05 8.76
N THR A 51 -16.19 12.78 7.62
CA THR A 51 -17.35 11.89 7.51
C THR A 51 -17.20 10.96 6.30
N PRO A 52 -17.92 9.82 6.29
CA PRO A 52 -18.05 9.00 5.09
C PRO A 52 -18.46 9.80 3.85
N TYR A 53 -17.99 9.37 2.69
CA TYR A 53 -18.38 9.97 1.42
C TYR A 53 -19.75 9.44 0.98
N PRO A 54 -20.53 10.26 0.25
CA PRO A 54 -21.77 9.79 -0.33
C PRO A 54 -21.49 8.64 -1.30
N THR A 55 -22.18 7.52 -1.11
CA THR A 55 -22.15 6.40 -2.05
C THR A 55 -22.80 6.86 -3.36
N PRO A 56 -22.10 6.82 -4.51
CA PRO A 56 -22.71 7.21 -5.78
C PRO A 56 -23.88 6.27 -6.10
N GLU A 57 -25.10 6.80 -6.22
CA GLU A 57 -26.23 6.01 -6.75
C GLU A 57 -25.96 5.67 -8.24
N PRO A 58 -26.26 4.43 -8.68
CA PRO A 58 -26.20 4.11 -10.10
C PRO A 58 -27.14 5.04 -10.87
N ARG A 59 -26.62 5.78 -11.85
CA ARG A 59 -27.45 6.57 -12.77
C ARG A 59 -28.45 5.62 -13.43
N GLN A 60 -29.75 5.86 -13.25
CA GLN A 60 -30.88 5.04 -13.77
C GLN A 60 -30.98 4.98 -15.31
N HIS A 61 -29.92 5.25 -16.07
CA HIS A 61 -29.94 5.18 -17.54
C HIS A 61 -28.90 4.16 -18.02
N GLY A 62 -29.34 2.91 -18.07
CA GLY A 62 -28.58 1.78 -18.60
C GLY A 62 -28.67 0.56 -17.68
N GLY A 63 -29.83 -0.10 -17.69
CA GLY A 63 -30.06 -1.33 -16.94
C GLY A 63 -29.04 -2.41 -17.32
N GLY A 64 -28.14 -2.68 -16.38
CA GLY A 64 -27.24 -3.82 -16.36
C GLY A 64 -26.79 -3.97 -14.93
N ASP A 65 -27.29 -5.01 -14.26
CA ASP A 65 -26.87 -5.36 -12.91
C ASP A 65 -25.35 -5.58 -12.92
N HIS A 66 -24.58 -4.66 -12.32
CA HIS A 66 -23.12 -4.76 -12.31
C HIS A 66 -22.65 -5.99 -11.51
N SER A 67 -23.51 -6.53 -10.63
CA SER A 67 -23.28 -7.81 -9.97
C SER A 67 -23.36 -8.99 -10.95
N ALA A 68 -24.19 -8.89 -12.00
CA ALA A 68 -24.36 -9.93 -13.02
C ALA A 68 -23.17 -10.08 -13.99
N LEU A 69 -22.16 -9.22 -13.89
CA LEU A 69 -20.92 -9.27 -14.68
C LEU A 69 -19.74 -9.88 -13.91
N ALA A 70 -19.84 -10.06 -12.59
CA ALA A 70 -18.81 -10.68 -11.77
C ALA A 70 -19.03 -12.21 -11.70
N SER A 71 -17.95 -12.99 -11.73
CA SER A 71 -18.05 -14.45 -11.54
C SER A 71 -18.57 -14.76 -10.13
N PRO A 72 -19.20 -15.92 -9.89
CA PRO A 72 -19.60 -16.34 -8.55
C PRO A 72 -18.45 -16.34 -7.53
N ALA A 73 -17.25 -16.71 -7.98
CA ALA A 73 -16.03 -16.64 -7.16
C ALA A 73 -15.69 -15.19 -6.76
N ALA A 74 -15.83 -14.25 -7.70
CA ALA A 74 -15.60 -12.83 -7.42
C ALA A 74 -16.60 -12.25 -6.43
N GLN A 75 -17.88 -12.60 -6.56
CA GLN A 75 -18.93 -12.19 -5.61
C GLN A 75 -18.67 -12.76 -4.22
N LEU A 76 -18.33 -14.05 -4.12
CA LEU A 76 -17.98 -14.69 -2.85
C LEU A 76 -16.75 -14.04 -2.21
N ALA A 77 -15.69 -13.77 -2.98
CA ALA A 77 -14.49 -13.11 -2.46
C ALA A 77 -14.79 -11.71 -1.91
N GLU A 78 -15.66 -10.96 -2.59
CA GLU A 78 -16.11 -9.65 -2.12
C GLU A 78 -16.92 -9.74 -0.82
N LEU A 79 -17.89 -10.66 -0.74
CA LEU A 79 -18.69 -10.90 0.47
C LEU A 79 -17.81 -11.35 1.65
N MET A 80 -16.82 -12.21 1.41
CA MET A 80 -15.87 -12.62 2.43
C MET A 80 -15.02 -11.45 2.94
N THR A 81 -14.58 -10.55 2.05
CA THR A 81 -13.86 -9.34 2.45
C THR A 81 -14.77 -8.40 3.24
N ALA A 82 -16.01 -8.18 2.79
CA ALA A 82 -17.01 -7.37 3.48
C ALA A 82 -17.26 -7.89 4.90
N ALA A 83 -17.52 -9.20 5.06
CA ALA A 83 -17.70 -9.83 6.36
C ALA A 83 -16.46 -9.68 7.26
N THR A 84 -15.25 -9.83 6.69
CA THR A 84 -13.99 -9.67 7.43
C THR A 84 -13.82 -8.25 7.96
N VAL A 85 -14.09 -7.22 7.15
CA VAL A 85 -13.95 -5.82 7.59
C VAL A 85 -15.05 -5.42 8.57
N SER A 86 -16.29 -5.89 8.39
CA SER A 86 -17.38 -5.66 9.34
C SER A 86 -17.08 -6.29 10.69
N SER A 87 -16.64 -7.55 10.71
CA SER A 87 -16.21 -8.23 11.94
C SER A 87 -15.06 -7.49 12.63
N ALA A 88 -14.09 -6.97 11.88
CA ALA A 88 -12.98 -6.21 12.46
C ALA A 88 -13.45 -4.91 13.12
N LEU A 89 -14.41 -4.20 12.53
CA LEU A 89 -14.99 -2.99 13.14
C LEU A 89 -15.82 -3.31 14.39
N GLU A 90 -16.62 -4.38 14.33
CA GLU A 90 -17.38 -4.87 15.48
C GLU A 90 -16.46 -5.29 16.62
N ASP A 91 -15.36 -6.00 16.32
CA ASP A 91 -14.37 -6.38 17.33
C ASP A 91 -13.65 -5.18 17.92
N LEU A 92 -13.24 -4.20 17.10
CA LEU A 92 -12.65 -2.95 17.59
C LEU A 92 -13.58 -2.24 18.58
N SER A 93 -14.86 -2.09 18.22
CA SER A 93 -15.86 -1.41 19.05
C SER A 93 -16.24 -2.22 20.29
N ASN A 94 -16.59 -3.50 20.13
CA ASN A 94 -17.28 -4.28 21.15
C ASN A 94 -16.33 -5.18 21.93
N SER A 95 -15.47 -5.92 21.23
CA SER A 95 -14.55 -6.89 21.84
C SER A 95 -13.37 -6.19 22.52
N TYR A 96 -12.83 -5.14 21.89
CA TYR A 96 -11.66 -4.41 22.37
C TYR A 96 -12.00 -3.05 22.99
N SER A 97 -13.24 -2.57 22.87
CA SER A 97 -13.67 -1.26 23.41
C SER A 97 -12.73 -0.11 23.00
N TYR A 98 -12.23 -0.17 21.75
CA TYR A 98 -11.30 0.81 21.24
C TYR A 98 -11.97 2.18 21.11
N SER A 99 -11.43 3.14 21.85
CA SER A 99 -11.89 4.54 21.89
C SER A 99 -10.77 5.53 21.56
N GLY A 100 -9.64 5.02 21.03
CA GLY A 100 -8.53 5.83 20.55
C GLY A 100 -8.84 6.51 19.22
N PRO A 101 -7.98 7.46 18.80
CA PRO A 101 -8.15 8.14 17.53
C PRO A 101 -7.74 7.23 16.36
N PHE A 102 -8.37 7.39 15.19
CA PHE A 102 -8.00 6.66 13.97
C PHE A 102 -6.87 7.34 13.15
N HIS A 103 -6.44 8.53 13.57
CA HIS A 103 -5.30 9.24 13.01
C HIS A 103 -4.69 10.18 14.07
N LEU A 104 -3.43 10.57 13.87
CA LEU A 104 -2.77 11.61 14.67
C LEU A 104 -2.98 13.00 14.02
N ASP A 105 -2.59 14.04 14.75
CA ASP A 105 -2.71 15.43 14.28
C ASP A 105 -1.92 15.61 12.98
N ARG A 106 -2.59 16.01 11.89
CA ARG A 106 -1.95 16.16 10.58
C ARG A 106 -1.36 17.55 10.41
N LEU A 107 -0.15 17.62 9.84
CA LEU A 107 0.38 18.87 9.32
C LEU A 107 -0.28 19.16 7.97
N ILE A 108 -1.20 20.12 7.95
CA ILE A 108 -1.93 20.54 6.75
C ILE A 108 -1.35 21.88 6.29
N GLU A 109 -0.76 21.91 5.11
CA GLU A 109 -0.30 23.14 4.47
C GLU A 109 -0.92 23.27 3.08
N PRO A 110 -1.18 24.50 2.60
CA PRO A 110 -1.66 24.71 1.24
C PRO A 110 -0.65 24.11 0.25
N GLN A 111 -1.11 23.22 -0.62
CA GLN A 111 -0.27 22.70 -1.70
C GLN A 111 0.19 23.88 -2.55
N PRO A 112 1.51 24.15 -2.67
CA PRO A 112 1.98 25.18 -3.58
C PRO A 112 1.54 24.80 -5.02
N PRO A 113 1.31 25.79 -5.90
CA PRO A 113 1.05 25.49 -7.30
C PRO A 113 2.19 24.59 -7.84
N PRO A 114 1.89 23.68 -8.78
CA PRO A 114 2.89 22.78 -9.35
C PRO A 114 4.03 23.62 -9.93
N SER A 115 5.11 23.71 -9.17
CA SER A 115 6.34 24.40 -9.49
C SER A 115 7.46 23.40 -9.32
N VAL A 116 8.50 23.54 -10.13
CA VAL A 116 9.70 22.73 -9.95
C VAL A 116 10.33 23.22 -8.65
N SER A 117 10.35 22.37 -7.63
CA SER A 117 11.13 22.67 -6.43
C SER A 117 12.58 22.93 -6.85
N VAL A 118 13.13 24.05 -6.43
CA VAL A 118 14.52 24.41 -6.71
C VAL A 118 15.46 23.67 -5.75
N LEU A 119 14.93 23.14 -4.66
CA LEU A 119 15.69 22.42 -3.65
C LEU A 119 15.84 20.93 -4.01
N PRO A 120 16.96 20.30 -3.64
CA PRO A 120 17.14 18.88 -3.87
C PRO A 120 16.15 18.04 -3.04
N PRO A 121 15.78 16.84 -3.52
CA PRO A 121 14.93 15.93 -2.76
C PRO A 121 15.62 15.48 -1.46
N LEU A 122 14.83 15.29 -0.42
CA LEU A 122 15.26 14.76 0.87
C LEU A 122 15.38 13.25 0.77
N LEU A 123 16.60 12.73 0.84
CA LEU A 123 16.87 11.30 0.79
C LEU A 123 17.03 10.75 2.22
N PRO A 124 16.25 9.73 2.62
CA PRO A 124 16.49 9.01 3.88
C PRO A 124 17.86 8.35 3.92
N ASP A 125 18.37 8.17 5.14
CA ASP A 125 19.64 7.49 5.36
C ASP A 125 19.64 6.10 4.72
N LYS A 126 20.66 5.82 3.91
CA LYS A 126 20.87 4.53 3.22
C LYS A 126 19.72 4.10 2.29
N ALA A 127 18.82 5.01 1.90
CA ALA A 127 17.85 4.71 0.85
C ALA A 127 18.54 4.70 -0.52
N GLU A 128 18.18 3.74 -1.36
CA GLU A 128 18.76 3.56 -2.70
C GLU A 128 17.68 3.76 -3.78
N PRO A 129 17.51 4.99 -4.30
CA PRO A 129 16.50 5.29 -5.30
C PRO A 129 16.97 4.90 -6.72
N LEU A 130 16.22 4.02 -7.37
CA LEU A 130 16.28 3.74 -8.80
C LEU A 130 15.19 4.53 -9.52
N HIS A 131 15.52 5.74 -9.96
CA HIS A 131 14.59 6.66 -10.60
C HIS A 131 14.58 6.45 -12.13
N GLY A 132 13.57 5.76 -12.64
CA GLY A 132 13.41 5.45 -14.06
C GLY A 132 12.50 4.25 -14.31
N SER A 133 12.27 3.95 -15.58
CA SER A 133 11.36 2.86 -15.97
C SER A 133 11.98 1.49 -15.68
N ILE A 134 11.13 0.46 -15.61
CA ILE A 134 11.59 -0.91 -15.37
C ILE A 134 12.49 -1.34 -16.53
N GLU A 135 12.06 -1.08 -17.76
CA GLU A 135 12.77 -1.47 -18.97
C GLU A 135 14.16 -0.84 -19.07
N ALA A 136 14.27 0.44 -18.68
CA ALA A 136 15.52 1.19 -18.74
C ALA A 136 16.53 0.74 -17.68
N LEU A 137 16.07 0.38 -16.48
CA LEU A 137 16.93 0.11 -15.34
C LEU A 137 17.10 -1.38 -15.00
N ARG A 138 16.39 -2.29 -15.68
CA ARG A 138 16.41 -3.72 -15.35
C ARG A 138 17.81 -4.34 -15.35
N ASP A 139 18.67 -3.96 -16.29
CA ASP A 139 20.00 -4.56 -16.43
C ASP A 139 20.92 -4.06 -15.31
N SER A 140 20.84 -2.75 -15.00
CA SER A 140 21.55 -2.16 -13.85
C SER A 140 21.08 -2.81 -12.56
N PHE A 141 19.77 -2.87 -12.32
CA PHE A 141 19.19 -3.54 -11.16
C PHE A 141 19.66 -4.99 -11.06
N HIS A 142 19.64 -5.73 -12.17
CA HIS A 142 20.05 -7.13 -12.16
C HIS A 142 21.52 -7.32 -11.77
N SER A 143 22.39 -6.39 -12.19
CA SER A 143 23.83 -6.47 -11.93
C SER A 143 24.23 -6.08 -10.50
N SER A 144 23.49 -5.17 -9.85
CA SER A 144 23.93 -4.53 -8.61
C SER A 144 23.01 -4.77 -7.42
N ALA A 145 21.74 -5.13 -7.65
CA ALA A 145 20.78 -5.24 -6.56
C ALA A 145 21.09 -6.46 -5.66
N PRO A 146 20.96 -6.31 -4.34
CA PRO A 146 21.09 -7.43 -3.41
C PRO A 146 19.89 -8.37 -3.54
N LYS A 147 19.83 -9.36 -2.65
CA LYS A 147 18.60 -10.11 -2.40
C LYS A 147 17.81 -9.43 -1.29
N PHE A 148 16.50 -9.29 -1.48
CA PHE A 148 15.58 -8.61 -0.58
C PHE A 148 14.77 -9.62 0.23
N ASP A 149 14.56 -9.30 1.51
CA ASP A 149 13.69 -10.05 2.41
C ASP A 149 12.22 -9.73 2.15
N LEU A 150 11.93 -8.50 1.70
CA LEU A 150 10.60 -8.04 1.34
C LEU A 150 10.63 -7.26 0.02
N VAL A 151 9.77 -7.63 -0.92
CA VAL A 151 9.51 -6.80 -2.10
C VAL A 151 8.06 -6.36 -2.09
N VAL A 152 7.83 -5.05 -2.07
CA VAL A 152 6.50 -4.43 -2.14
C VAL A 152 6.28 -3.86 -3.53
N LEU A 153 5.13 -4.16 -4.14
CA LEU A 153 4.74 -3.61 -5.44
C LEU A 153 3.42 -2.84 -5.31
N ASP A 154 3.36 -1.62 -5.86
CA ASP A 154 2.10 -0.88 -6.11
C ASP A 154 1.93 -0.61 -7.61
N PRO A 155 1.70 -1.63 -8.45
CA PRO A 155 1.65 -1.43 -9.90
C PRO A 155 0.54 -0.46 -10.30
N PRO A 156 0.74 0.36 -11.35
CA PRO A 156 -0.29 1.25 -11.87
C PRO A 156 -1.34 0.46 -12.65
N TRP A 157 -2.19 -0.29 -11.94
CA TRP A 157 -3.17 -1.20 -12.53
C TRP A 157 -4.08 -0.50 -13.56
N PRO A 158 -4.36 -1.13 -14.72
CA PRO A 158 -5.21 -0.54 -15.74
C PRO A 158 -6.58 -0.13 -15.19
N ASN A 159 -6.91 1.15 -15.32
CA ASN A 159 -8.21 1.68 -14.92
C ASN A 159 -8.92 2.36 -16.10
N ARG A 160 -10.19 1.99 -16.33
CA ARG A 160 -11.02 2.52 -17.42
C ARG A 160 -11.23 4.04 -17.31
N SER A 161 -11.19 4.61 -16.10
CA SER A 161 -11.35 6.05 -15.87
C SER A 161 -10.11 6.88 -16.24
N VAL A 162 -8.90 6.34 -16.06
CA VAL A 162 -7.62 7.01 -16.33
C VAL A 162 -7.28 7.04 -17.83
N ARG A 163 -7.89 6.16 -18.63
CA ARG A 163 -7.78 6.12 -20.11
C ARG A 163 -8.13 7.42 -20.84
N ARG A 164 -8.73 8.42 -20.17
CA ARG A 164 -9.14 9.71 -20.75
C ARG A 164 -8.12 10.85 -20.59
N MET A 165 -7.02 10.66 -19.85
CA MET A 165 -5.93 11.65 -19.74
C MET A 165 -4.65 11.09 -20.37
N LYS A 166 -4.38 11.45 -21.63
CA LYS A 166 -3.39 10.78 -22.50
C LYS A 166 -1.93 11.21 -22.35
N ASP A 167 -1.60 12.18 -21.50
CA ASP A 167 -0.38 12.99 -21.75
C ASP A 167 0.77 12.94 -20.73
N LYS A 168 0.80 12.07 -19.70
CA LYS A 168 1.92 12.17 -18.71
C LYS A 168 2.58 10.89 -18.20
N TYR A 169 2.03 9.69 -18.44
CA TYR A 169 2.66 8.45 -17.99
C TYR A 169 2.51 7.36 -19.05
N ALA A 170 3.54 6.53 -19.24
CA ALA A 170 3.43 5.25 -19.92
C ALA A 170 2.44 4.38 -19.14
N THR A 171 1.16 4.55 -19.42
CA THR A 171 0.08 3.85 -18.74
C THR A 171 -0.16 2.55 -19.46
N VAL A 172 0.06 1.44 -18.78
CA VAL A 172 -0.33 0.13 -19.28
C VAL A 172 -1.85 0.10 -19.49
N SER A 173 -2.26 -0.18 -20.71
CA SER A 173 -3.65 -0.01 -21.15
C SER A 173 -4.55 -1.19 -20.75
N ASN A 174 -3.94 -2.35 -20.51
CA ASN A 174 -4.61 -3.62 -20.21
C ASN A 174 -3.70 -4.56 -19.38
N LEU A 175 -4.26 -5.69 -18.92
CA LEU A 175 -3.53 -6.65 -18.06
C LEU A 175 -2.41 -7.40 -18.81
N THR A 176 -2.49 -7.54 -20.14
CA THR A 176 -1.43 -8.17 -20.94
C THR A 176 -0.19 -7.29 -20.99
N GLU A 177 -0.36 -5.98 -21.21
CA GLU A 177 0.76 -5.02 -21.13
C GLU A 177 1.34 -4.96 -19.72
N MET A 178 0.48 -4.97 -18.69
CA MET A 178 0.94 -5.03 -17.30
C MET A 178 1.74 -6.31 -17.03
N HIS A 179 1.31 -7.45 -17.54
CA HIS A 179 2.05 -8.71 -17.43
C HIS A 179 3.44 -8.61 -18.05
N ASN A 180 3.51 -8.12 -19.29
CA ASN A 180 4.79 -7.97 -20.00
C ASN A 180 5.73 -6.99 -19.29
N LEU A 181 5.19 -5.93 -18.67
CA LEU A 181 5.97 -5.01 -17.85
C LEU A 181 6.51 -5.68 -16.59
N LEU A 182 5.65 -6.36 -15.82
CA LEU A 182 6.03 -6.99 -14.56
C LEU A 182 7.04 -8.12 -14.77
N LEU A 183 6.94 -8.89 -15.86
CA LEU A 183 7.91 -9.94 -16.18
C LEU A 183 9.33 -9.42 -16.49
N GLN A 184 9.50 -8.13 -16.76
CA GLN A 184 10.82 -7.54 -16.96
C GLN A 184 11.57 -7.28 -15.65
N ILE A 185 10.89 -7.34 -14.50
CA ILE A 185 11.52 -7.27 -13.19
C ILE A 185 12.21 -8.62 -12.93
N PRO A 186 13.54 -8.67 -12.72
CA PRO A 186 14.26 -9.92 -12.45
C PRO A 186 14.05 -10.39 -11.00
N LEU A 187 12.81 -10.34 -10.50
CA LEU A 187 12.42 -10.61 -9.12
C LEU A 187 12.93 -11.95 -8.58
N PRO A 188 12.83 -13.09 -9.29
CA PRO A 188 13.23 -14.38 -8.73
C PRO A 188 14.71 -14.45 -8.32
N ALA A 189 15.58 -13.70 -9.01
CA ALA A 189 17.01 -13.65 -8.73
C ALA A 189 17.34 -12.79 -7.49
N HIS A 190 16.50 -11.80 -7.19
CA HIS A 190 16.70 -10.82 -6.12
C HIS A 190 15.76 -11.01 -4.93
N LEU A 191 14.97 -12.07 -4.88
CA LEU A 191 14.24 -12.44 -3.68
C LEU A 191 15.09 -13.37 -2.81
N ALA A 192 15.21 -13.10 -1.52
CA ALA A 192 15.85 -13.99 -0.55
C ALA A 192 15.18 -15.39 -0.54
N PRO A 193 15.85 -16.44 -0.02
CA PRO A 193 15.25 -17.78 0.06
C PRO A 193 13.89 -17.80 0.77
N ASP A 194 13.79 -17.11 1.91
CA ASP A 194 12.57 -16.96 2.72
C ASP A 194 11.88 -15.59 2.52
N GLY A 195 12.25 -14.87 1.46
CA GLY A 195 11.71 -13.55 1.18
C GLY A 195 10.24 -13.57 0.80
N LEU A 196 9.56 -12.45 1.07
CA LEU A 196 8.14 -12.24 0.77
C LEU A 196 7.96 -11.21 -0.35
N VAL A 197 6.89 -11.38 -1.11
CA VAL A 197 6.44 -10.42 -2.12
C VAL A 197 5.04 -9.97 -1.76
N ALA A 198 4.84 -8.67 -1.59
CA ALA A 198 3.57 -8.07 -1.24
C ALA A 198 3.11 -7.14 -2.38
N VAL A 199 1.94 -7.40 -2.96
CA VAL A 199 1.43 -6.68 -4.12
C VAL A 199 0.11 -5.99 -3.77
N TRP A 200 0.10 -4.67 -3.80
CA TRP A 200 -1.14 -3.90 -3.70
C TRP A 200 -1.99 -4.15 -4.94
N ILE A 201 -3.27 -4.46 -4.73
CA ILE A 201 -4.25 -4.64 -5.81
C ILE A 201 -5.50 -3.80 -5.57
N THR A 202 -6.17 -3.46 -6.68
CA THR A 202 -7.54 -2.93 -6.60
C THR A 202 -8.54 -4.07 -6.37
N ASN A 203 -9.78 -3.74 -5.97
CA ASN A 203 -10.85 -4.73 -5.75
C ASN A 203 -11.37 -5.45 -7.02
N LYS A 204 -10.69 -5.31 -8.16
CA LYS A 204 -11.05 -6.05 -9.37
C LYS A 204 -10.55 -7.49 -9.27
N HIS A 205 -11.47 -8.44 -9.20
CA HIS A 205 -11.14 -9.86 -9.12
C HIS A 205 -10.23 -10.35 -10.25
N SER A 206 -10.34 -9.80 -11.46
CA SER A 206 -9.45 -10.16 -12.57
C SER A 206 -7.98 -9.85 -12.31
N ILE A 207 -7.65 -8.88 -11.44
CA ILE A 207 -6.27 -8.60 -11.02
C ILE A 207 -5.81 -9.65 -9.99
N HIS A 208 -6.69 -10.03 -9.08
CA HIS A 208 -6.40 -11.13 -8.14
C HIS A 208 -6.11 -12.43 -8.91
N ASP A 209 -7.00 -12.84 -9.83
CA ASP A 209 -6.81 -14.03 -10.67
C ASP A 209 -5.53 -13.95 -11.51
N PHE A 210 -5.24 -12.78 -12.07
CA PHE A 210 -4.02 -12.51 -12.82
C PHE A 210 -2.75 -12.76 -12.01
N LEU A 211 -2.76 -12.46 -10.70
CA LEU A 211 -1.64 -12.73 -9.81
C LEU A 211 -1.59 -14.19 -9.37
N THR A 212 -2.70 -14.73 -8.88
CA THR A 212 -2.72 -15.96 -8.05
C THR A 212 -3.10 -17.23 -8.80
N SER A 213 -3.56 -17.16 -10.05
CA SER A 213 -3.89 -18.36 -10.82
C SER A 213 -2.63 -19.22 -11.07
N HIS A 214 -2.84 -20.50 -11.41
CA HIS A 214 -1.74 -21.45 -11.65
C HIS A 214 -0.83 -21.06 -12.84
N THR A 215 -1.27 -20.14 -13.69
CA THR A 215 -0.51 -19.54 -14.81
C THR A 215 -0.32 -18.04 -14.64
N GLY A 216 -0.65 -17.51 -13.46
CA GLY A 216 -0.56 -16.10 -13.13
C GLY A 216 0.88 -15.63 -12.91
N LEU A 217 1.01 -14.35 -12.57
CA LEU A 217 2.30 -13.70 -12.37
C LEU A 217 3.13 -14.39 -11.27
N LEU A 218 2.50 -14.75 -10.15
CA LEU A 218 3.20 -15.38 -9.03
C LEU A 218 3.79 -16.73 -9.44
N ALA A 219 3.02 -17.56 -10.15
CA ALA A 219 3.49 -18.85 -10.64
C ALA A 219 4.70 -18.68 -11.59
N THR A 220 4.68 -17.67 -12.46
CA THR A 220 5.79 -17.37 -13.37
C THR A 220 7.07 -16.95 -12.63
N TRP A 221 6.92 -16.27 -11.48
CA TRP A 221 8.04 -15.94 -10.60
C TRP A 221 8.47 -17.08 -9.65
N GLY A 222 7.83 -18.25 -9.73
CA GLY A 222 8.10 -19.37 -8.82
C GLY A 222 7.61 -19.12 -7.39
N LEU A 223 6.55 -18.33 -7.26
CA LEU A 223 5.93 -17.93 -6.00
C LEU A 223 4.52 -18.55 -5.86
N GLU A 224 4.09 -18.73 -4.62
CA GLU A 224 2.72 -19.12 -4.27
C GLU A 224 2.08 -18.09 -3.34
N PHE A 225 0.77 -17.91 -3.51
CA PHE A 225 -0.05 -17.11 -2.61
C PHE A 225 -0.02 -17.67 -1.19
N VAL A 226 0.08 -16.81 -0.19
CA VAL A 226 0.16 -17.20 1.23
C VAL A 226 -1.01 -16.65 2.04
N THR A 227 -1.27 -15.35 1.91
CA THR A 227 -2.31 -14.65 2.64
C THR A 227 -2.62 -13.30 1.99
N GLU A 228 -3.69 -12.66 2.45
CA GLU A 228 -4.11 -11.33 2.03
C GLU A 228 -4.23 -10.45 3.28
N TRP A 229 -3.75 -9.21 3.17
CA TRP A 229 -4.08 -8.15 4.12
C TRP A 229 -5.05 -7.16 3.48
N THR A 230 -5.97 -6.63 4.27
CA THR A 230 -6.99 -5.68 3.84
C THR A 230 -6.74 -4.34 4.49
N TRP A 231 -6.47 -3.30 3.69
CA TRP A 231 -6.48 -1.92 4.18
C TRP A 231 -7.91 -1.38 4.12
N LEU A 232 -8.57 -1.29 5.26
CA LEU A 232 -9.87 -0.64 5.43
C LEU A 232 -9.66 0.88 5.64
N LYS A 233 -10.29 1.66 4.78
CA LYS A 233 -10.26 3.12 4.80
C LYS A 233 -11.45 3.66 5.55
N VAL A 234 -11.16 4.41 6.60
CA VAL A 234 -12.17 5.02 7.48
C VAL A 234 -12.06 6.54 7.46
N ALA A 235 -13.15 7.21 7.82
CA ALA A 235 -13.18 8.63 8.16
C ALA A 235 -12.48 8.85 9.50
N ALA A 236 -12.27 10.12 9.88
CA ALA A 236 -11.75 10.50 11.19
C ALA A 236 -12.62 9.96 12.35
N SER A 237 -13.92 9.75 12.11
CA SER A 237 -14.85 9.12 13.04
C SER A 237 -14.62 7.62 13.27
N GLY A 238 -13.84 6.95 12.42
CA GLY A 238 -13.69 5.49 12.41
C GLY A 238 -14.70 4.76 11.51
N GLU A 239 -15.68 5.48 10.96
CA GLU A 239 -16.66 4.90 10.04
C GLU A 239 -16.04 4.63 8.65
N PRO A 240 -16.41 3.54 7.96
CA PRO A 240 -15.97 3.28 6.58
C PRO A 240 -16.25 4.46 5.64
N LEU A 241 -15.29 4.81 4.78
CA LEU A 241 -15.44 5.96 3.86
C LEU A 241 -16.52 5.79 2.80
N TYR A 242 -16.88 4.54 2.51
CA TYR A 242 -17.97 4.16 1.63
C TYR A 242 -18.72 3.03 2.32
N ASP A 243 -20.00 2.88 1.98
CA ASP A 243 -20.77 1.71 2.40
C ASP A 243 -20.05 0.42 2.00
N ILE A 244 -19.86 -0.49 2.96
CA ILE A 244 -19.22 -1.80 2.79
C ILE A 244 -20.00 -2.62 1.75
N GLU A 245 -21.32 -2.46 1.73
CA GLU A 245 -22.23 -3.15 0.81
C GLU A 245 -22.33 -2.46 -0.56
N SER A 246 -21.64 -1.31 -0.77
CA SER A 246 -21.67 -0.59 -2.04
C SER A 246 -21.13 -1.46 -3.18
N THR A 247 -21.88 -1.60 -4.27
CA THR A 247 -21.42 -2.33 -5.46
C THR A 247 -20.36 -1.59 -6.28
N TRP A 248 -20.23 -0.27 -6.10
CA TRP A 248 -19.40 0.58 -6.95
C TRP A 248 -18.06 0.96 -6.34
N ARG A 249 -18.05 1.35 -5.07
CA ARG A 249 -16.86 1.81 -4.36
C ARG A 249 -16.77 1.10 -3.04
N LYS A 250 -15.72 0.30 -2.88
CA LYS A 250 -15.41 -0.34 -1.61
C LYS A 250 -14.50 0.54 -0.77
N PRO A 251 -14.69 0.59 0.55
CA PRO A 251 -13.81 1.32 1.46
C PRO A 251 -12.50 0.59 1.73
N TRP A 252 -12.07 -0.39 0.92
CA TRP A 252 -10.81 -1.10 1.17
C TRP A 252 -9.93 -1.26 -0.08
N GLU A 253 -8.66 -1.56 0.15
CA GLU A 253 -7.70 -2.10 -0.83
C GLU A 253 -7.08 -3.38 -0.27
N LYS A 254 -6.59 -4.27 -1.14
CA LYS A 254 -6.00 -5.56 -0.74
C LYS A 254 -4.50 -5.57 -1.02
N LEU A 255 -3.76 -6.29 -0.17
CA LEU A 255 -2.35 -6.57 -0.32
C LEU A 255 -2.18 -8.10 -0.39
N ILE A 256 -1.81 -8.58 -1.57
CA ILE A 256 -1.56 -10.01 -1.81
C ILE A 256 -0.14 -10.34 -1.39
N ILE A 257 0.01 -11.30 -0.48
CA ILE A 257 1.33 -11.71 0.02
C ILE A 257 1.65 -13.11 -0.49
N ALA A 258 2.82 -13.22 -1.10
CA ALA A 258 3.34 -14.44 -1.70
C ALA A 258 4.75 -14.76 -1.17
N LYS A 259 5.12 -16.02 -1.27
CA LYS A 259 6.46 -16.53 -0.92
C LYS A 259 6.91 -17.51 -2.00
N ARG A 260 8.17 -17.92 -1.96
CA ARG A 260 8.68 -18.97 -2.85
C ARG A 260 7.91 -20.29 -2.67
N ILE A 261 7.61 -20.97 -3.78
CA ILE A 261 6.98 -22.28 -3.74
C ILE A 261 7.83 -23.23 -2.89
N GLY A 262 7.20 -23.89 -1.91
CA GLY A 262 7.85 -24.87 -1.04
C GLY A 262 8.69 -24.29 0.12
N SER A 263 8.84 -22.97 0.25
CA SER A 263 9.47 -22.39 1.45
C SER A 263 8.56 -22.52 2.68
N LYS A 264 9.10 -22.41 3.90
CA LYS A 264 8.25 -22.46 5.11
C LYS A 264 7.39 -21.19 5.19
N LYS A 265 6.08 -21.34 5.36
CA LYS A 265 5.21 -20.19 5.70
C LYS A 265 5.58 -19.68 7.11
N PRO A 266 5.92 -18.39 7.29
CA PRO A 266 6.12 -17.84 8.62
C PRO A 266 4.83 -17.92 9.46
N GLU A 267 4.91 -18.40 10.69
CA GLU A 267 3.74 -18.61 11.56
C GLU A 267 3.04 -17.30 11.94
N ALA A 268 3.81 -16.21 12.04
CA ALA A 268 3.31 -14.87 12.27
C ALA A 268 2.59 -14.26 11.06
N LEU A 269 2.75 -14.83 9.85
CA LEU A 269 2.14 -14.31 8.62
C LEU A 269 0.69 -14.78 8.49
N LYS A 270 -0.19 -14.08 9.21
CA LYS A 270 -1.65 -14.28 9.23
C LYS A 270 -2.38 -13.23 8.39
N PRO A 271 -3.65 -13.47 8.01
CA PRO A 271 -4.51 -12.43 7.47
C PRO A 271 -4.62 -11.26 8.47
N LYS A 272 -4.77 -10.04 7.94
CA LYS A 272 -4.77 -8.82 8.74
C LYS A 272 -5.69 -7.77 8.14
N VAL A 273 -6.42 -7.05 8.98
CA VAL A 273 -7.14 -5.83 8.62
C VAL A 273 -6.39 -4.63 9.19
N VAL A 274 -5.89 -3.78 8.31
CA VAL A 274 -5.29 -2.49 8.66
C VAL A 274 -6.36 -1.43 8.51
N VAL A 275 -6.83 -0.87 9.61
CA VAL A 275 -7.81 0.23 9.65
C VAL A 275 -7.05 1.55 9.70
N ALA A 276 -7.24 2.41 8.70
CA ALA A 276 -6.51 3.67 8.65
C ALA A 276 -7.27 4.75 7.87
N VAL A 277 -7.13 6.00 8.32
CA VAL A 277 -7.63 7.17 7.59
C VAL A 277 -6.69 7.48 6.42
N PRO A 278 -7.16 7.55 5.16
CA PRO A 278 -6.28 7.81 4.03
C PRO A 278 -5.64 9.20 4.09
N ASP A 279 -4.47 9.32 3.46
CA ASP A 279 -3.79 10.60 3.23
C ASP A 279 -4.05 11.08 1.78
N VAL A 280 -3.17 11.92 1.21
CA VAL A 280 -3.22 12.36 -0.19
C VAL A 280 -3.39 11.17 -1.14
N HIS A 281 -4.02 11.45 -2.29
CA HIS A 281 -4.41 10.42 -3.25
C HIS A 281 -3.24 9.47 -3.61
N SER A 282 -3.50 8.16 -3.53
CA SER A 282 -2.57 7.07 -3.83
C SER A 282 -1.31 6.99 -2.95
N ARG A 283 -1.24 7.72 -1.83
CA ARG A 283 -0.20 7.50 -0.82
C ARG A 283 -0.63 6.35 0.10
N LYS A 284 0.13 5.26 0.07
CA LYS A 284 -0.09 4.04 0.85
C LYS A 284 0.58 4.14 2.22
N PRO A 285 0.11 3.39 3.25
CA PRO A 285 0.90 3.20 4.47
C PRO A 285 2.26 2.57 4.16
N ASN A 286 3.28 2.92 4.93
CA ASN A 286 4.53 2.16 4.90
C ASN A 286 4.31 0.80 5.57
N LEU A 287 4.85 -0.26 4.98
CA LEU A 287 4.63 -1.63 5.43
C LEU A 287 5.79 -2.21 6.25
N ARG A 288 6.96 -1.54 6.32
CA ARG A 288 8.18 -2.07 6.97
C ARG A 288 7.89 -2.58 8.38
N ASP A 289 7.27 -1.74 9.20
CA ASP A 289 7.03 -2.05 10.61
C ASP A 289 5.92 -3.09 10.79
N LEU A 290 4.98 -3.21 9.85
CA LEU A 290 3.94 -4.25 9.87
C LEU A 290 4.48 -5.65 9.58
N PHE A 291 5.62 -5.75 8.89
CA PHE A 291 6.30 -7.02 8.60
C PHE A 291 7.40 -7.36 9.62
N GLN A 292 7.68 -6.50 10.61
CA GLN A 292 8.81 -6.70 11.54
C GLN A 292 8.72 -8.02 12.34
N ASP A 293 7.52 -8.47 12.71
CA ASP A 293 7.31 -9.72 13.44
C ASP A 293 7.57 -10.96 12.57
N VAL A 294 7.53 -10.78 11.25
CA VAL A 294 7.67 -11.84 10.26
C VAL A 294 9.10 -11.91 9.73
N LEU A 295 9.72 -10.76 9.45
CA LEU A 295 11.00 -10.64 8.75
C LEU A 295 12.11 -10.01 9.59
N GLY A 296 11.80 -9.51 10.79
CA GLY A 296 12.73 -8.78 11.64
C GLY A 296 12.82 -7.28 11.29
N LYS A 297 13.36 -6.49 12.23
CA LYS A 297 13.48 -5.02 12.12
C LYS A 297 14.50 -4.57 11.08
N GLU A 298 15.53 -5.37 10.86
CA GLU A 298 16.62 -5.07 9.92
C GLU A 298 16.35 -5.66 8.52
N CYS A 299 15.09 -5.95 8.18
CA CYS A 299 14.74 -6.53 6.89
C CYS A 299 15.10 -5.57 5.74
N LEU A 300 15.80 -6.10 4.73
CA LEU A 300 16.16 -5.35 3.54
C LEU A 300 15.01 -5.42 2.54
N GLY A 301 14.39 -4.26 2.28
CA GLY A 301 13.24 -4.18 1.39
C GLY A 301 13.52 -3.49 0.06
N LEU A 302 12.66 -3.81 -0.90
CA LEU A 302 12.55 -3.15 -2.20
C LEU A 302 11.10 -2.72 -2.43
N GLU A 303 10.86 -1.45 -2.72
CA GLU A 303 9.57 -0.95 -3.20
C GLU A 303 9.63 -0.70 -4.71
N ILE A 304 8.76 -1.37 -5.48
CA ILE A 304 8.66 -1.19 -6.94
C ILE A 304 7.37 -0.42 -7.27
N PHE A 305 7.48 0.48 -8.25
CA PHE A 305 6.51 1.55 -8.52
C PHE A 305 6.41 2.55 -7.36
N ALA A 306 7.52 2.73 -6.65
CA ALA A 306 7.60 3.59 -5.49
C ALA A 306 7.38 5.06 -5.84
N ARG A 307 6.76 5.78 -4.90
CA ARG A 307 6.61 7.25 -4.92
C ARG A 307 7.19 7.93 -3.67
N ASN A 308 7.54 7.12 -2.68
CA ASN A 308 8.19 7.50 -1.45
C ASN A 308 9.47 6.66 -1.29
N LEU A 309 10.36 7.05 -0.39
CA LEU A 309 11.55 6.25 -0.05
C LEU A 309 11.42 5.73 1.37
N THR A 310 12.07 4.61 1.64
CA THR A 310 12.21 4.03 2.97
C THR A 310 13.70 3.95 3.30
N ALA A 311 14.10 4.42 4.49
CA ALA A 311 15.49 4.38 4.93
C ALA A 311 16.02 2.94 4.95
N GLY A 312 17.22 2.75 4.42
CA GLY A 312 17.85 1.43 4.27
C GLY A 312 17.26 0.53 3.19
N TRP A 313 16.22 0.96 2.46
CA TRP A 313 15.57 0.17 1.42
C TRP A 313 15.89 0.69 0.02
N TRP A 314 15.69 -0.18 -0.96
CA TRP A 314 15.71 0.20 -2.37
C TRP A 314 14.30 0.64 -2.80
N SER A 315 14.23 1.63 -3.70
CA SER A 315 12.95 2.11 -4.24
C SER A 315 13.08 2.32 -5.75
N TRP A 316 12.26 1.66 -6.55
CA TRP A 316 12.32 1.67 -8.01
C TRP A 316 11.03 2.19 -8.64
N GLY A 317 11.11 3.19 -9.49
CA GLY A 317 9.99 3.65 -10.30
C GLY A 317 10.24 4.94 -11.08
N ASN A 318 9.27 5.32 -11.91
CA ASN A 318 9.32 6.59 -12.63
C ASN A 318 9.10 7.81 -11.73
N GLU A 319 8.62 7.61 -10.50
CA GLU A 319 8.22 8.68 -9.59
C GLU A 319 8.83 8.52 -8.19
N THR A 320 9.93 7.77 -8.06
CA THR A 320 10.52 7.40 -6.75
C THR A 320 10.75 8.59 -5.81
N LEU A 321 11.04 9.77 -6.35
CA LEU A 321 11.35 11.00 -5.62
C LEU A 321 10.14 11.95 -5.48
N ARG A 322 8.94 11.51 -5.87
CA ARG A 322 7.74 12.35 -5.92
C ARG A 322 7.39 12.93 -4.56
N PHE A 323 7.40 12.11 -3.50
CA PHE A 323 7.12 12.58 -2.14
C PHE A 323 8.36 12.99 -1.35
N GLN A 324 9.52 13.11 -2.01
CA GLN A 324 10.77 13.55 -1.37
C GLN A 324 11.12 15.01 -1.60
N GLN A 325 10.28 15.75 -2.31
CA GLN A 325 10.48 17.20 -2.44
C GLN A 325 10.30 17.89 -1.08
N PRO A 326 11.11 18.91 -0.76
CA PRO A 326 11.03 19.61 0.53
C PRO A 326 9.65 20.16 0.88
N GLU A 327 8.82 20.53 -0.11
CA GLU A 327 7.44 21.00 0.13
C GLU A 327 6.53 19.93 0.77
N HIS A 328 6.95 18.66 0.78
CA HIS A 328 6.23 17.58 1.44
C HIS A 328 6.65 17.38 2.90
N TRP A 329 7.64 18.11 3.40
CA TRP A 329 8.24 17.86 4.71
C TRP A 329 8.48 19.15 5.51
N LYS A 330 8.31 19.06 6.82
CA LYS A 330 8.62 20.14 7.75
C LYS A 330 9.48 19.62 8.89
N ASP A 331 10.61 20.27 9.16
CA ASP A 331 11.44 19.92 10.31
C ASP A 331 10.67 20.16 11.62
N ILE A 332 10.84 19.23 12.56
CA ILE A 332 10.33 19.34 13.94
C ILE A 332 11.44 20.02 14.75
N GLU A 333 11.13 21.16 15.37
CA GLU A 333 12.05 21.89 16.26
C GLU A 333 12.37 21.14 17.56
#